data_AF-A0A6J1PTX4-F1
#
_entry.id   AF-A0A6J1PTX4-F1
#
_cell.length_a   1.000
_cell.length_b   1.000
_cell.length_c   1.000
_cell.angle_alpha   90.00
_cell.angle_beta   90.00
_cell.angle_gamma   90.00
#
_symmetry.space_group_name_H-M   'P 1'
#
loop_
_entity.id
_entity.type
_entity.pdbx_description
1 polymer ?
#
loop_
_entity_poly.entity_id
_entity_poly.type
_entity_poly.pdbx_seq_one_letter_code
_entity_poly.pdbx_strand_id
1 'polypeptide(L)'
;MEYKARRRYTAVADVSGLSNDYPHDIQMYDVPPVGEMSLEEFQELGFDRLKALRLVETTNCRGDLKTLEERKKAFCDSLKSDGLKYYANLLYADGSNPQSEEHSQTRRKDHISHFILRLVYCHDVEQTKWFVNQEVEFFKLRFSSLDKKGIEHLLSINNLNCVPISPDEKSELKEELSLSCGKVTNIDIADVYKVPFEKVIDLVRGRKVYLKAGMAYITHMDISSVFVSYFKENLITGLESARILFDNISDDERLTKYLTGLPSAFSGMARVVWSTTTTPIDKLNDLSKTSFPLCMRTLHEALYANNHLKNSGRMQYGLFLKGIGVTLEDALRFWRDAFSKKTDGVAFERQYAYSIRHYFGKEGKRTNYTPYGCQKIISSSVGPGEYHGCPFRHMDRDSLCQKLTSCGVFASNMTEILDLAKDGQYHLACAKYFEVVHNKPASKPLLHPNAYFAESRAILTEDDDGKDMDNKEKFSQSTVGTPGSLSSRRSDKYPTPSRNTEFAGTPKRKDKYVTPTRNTDTTGTPLRKDQRTSYQTPSKKSKMTPVNIAEMLNDDDFTEFMDVDVDQS
;
A
#
# COMPACT_ATOMS: atom_id res chain seq x y z
N MET A 1 -33.66 4.40 -52.18
CA MET A 1 -33.69 4.54 -50.71
C MET A 1 -32.50 5.39 -50.30
N GLU A 2 -32.71 6.51 -49.62
CA GLU A 2 -31.61 7.43 -49.26
C GLU A 2 -31.04 7.11 -47.88
N TYR A 3 -29.71 7.10 -47.78
CA TYR A 3 -28.99 6.75 -46.56
C TYR A 3 -28.79 8.00 -45.68
N LYS A 4 -29.64 8.19 -44.66
CA LYS A 4 -29.49 9.31 -43.71
C LYS A 4 -28.34 9.06 -42.74
N ALA A 5 -27.18 9.66 -43.01
CA ALA A 5 -26.05 9.69 -42.09
C ALA A 5 -26.43 10.40 -40.76
N ARG A 6 -26.29 9.69 -39.63
CA ARG A 6 -26.38 10.31 -38.29
C ARG A 6 -25.22 11.29 -38.11
N ARG A 7 -25.51 12.60 -38.03
CA ARG A 7 -24.53 13.59 -37.57
C ARG A 7 -24.15 13.26 -36.12
N ARG A 8 -22.85 13.10 -35.84
CA ARG A 8 -22.34 13.18 -34.47
C ARG A 8 -22.46 14.63 -34.00
N TYR A 9 -23.05 14.85 -32.83
CA TYR A 9 -23.14 16.16 -32.22
C TYR A 9 -21.89 16.39 -31.39
N THR A 10 -20.88 17.05 -31.95
CA THR A 10 -19.71 17.50 -31.17
C THR A 10 -20.12 18.71 -30.33
N ALA A 11 -20.54 18.46 -29.10
CA ALA A 11 -20.60 19.50 -28.08
C ALA A 11 -19.15 19.90 -27.74
N VAL A 12 -18.79 21.16 -27.96
CA VAL A 12 -17.52 21.70 -27.46
C VAL A 12 -17.70 21.93 -25.96
N ALA A 13 -16.98 21.16 -25.14
CA ALA A 13 -16.99 21.36 -23.70
C ALA A 13 -16.32 22.71 -23.35
N ASP A 14 -17.06 23.59 -22.69
CA ASP A 14 -16.55 24.87 -22.21
C ASP A 14 -15.77 24.65 -20.91
N VAL A 15 -14.46 24.92 -20.93
CA VAL A 15 -13.52 24.55 -19.86
C VAL A 15 -13.47 25.64 -18.77
N SER A 16 -14.64 26.15 -18.37
CA SER A 16 -14.79 27.33 -17.50
C SER A 16 -15.67 27.13 -16.26
N GLY A 17 -16.14 25.90 -15.98
CA GLY A 17 -17.10 25.60 -14.89
C GLY A 17 -16.55 25.01 -13.58
N LEU A 18 -15.38 24.34 -13.60
CA LEU A 18 -14.91 23.40 -12.55
C LEU A 18 -14.87 23.90 -11.09
N SER A 19 -14.86 25.23 -10.89
CA SER A 19 -14.93 25.86 -9.58
C SER A 19 -16.26 25.58 -8.86
N ASN A 20 -17.38 25.57 -9.59
CA ASN A 20 -18.71 25.48 -8.98
C ASN A 20 -19.22 24.04 -8.77
N ASP A 21 -18.63 23.07 -9.48
CA ASP A 21 -19.04 21.66 -9.44
C ASP A 21 -18.60 20.93 -8.15
N TYR A 22 -17.56 21.44 -7.48
CA TYR A 22 -16.91 20.79 -6.34
C TYR A 22 -16.73 21.74 -5.13
N PRO A 23 -17.84 22.17 -4.47
CA PRO A 23 -17.78 23.20 -3.43
C PRO A 23 -16.97 22.80 -2.19
N HIS A 24 -16.87 21.50 -1.86
CA HIS A 24 -16.36 21.01 -0.59
C HIS A 24 -15.41 19.80 -0.72
N ASP A 25 -14.49 19.62 0.24
CA ASP A 25 -13.46 18.57 0.23
C ASP A 25 -13.97 17.16 0.58
N ILE A 26 -15.20 17.05 1.08
CA ILE A 26 -15.95 15.79 1.25
C ILE A 26 -17.23 15.87 0.43
N GLN A 27 -17.51 14.80 -0.33
CA GLN A 27 -18.69 14.63 -1.18
C GLN A 27 -19.53 13.47 -0.65
N MET A 28 -20.85 13.47 -0.91
CA MET A 28 -21.71 12.30 -0.66
C MET A 28 -21.85 11.40 -1.90
N TYR A 29 -21.36 11.85 -3.07
CA TYR A 29 -21.33 11.13 -4.34
C TYR A 29 -22.73 10.77 -4.88
N ASP A 30 -23.68 11.71 -4.82
CA ASP A 30 -25.09 11.50 -5.20
C ASP A 30 -25.31 11.55 -6.73
N VAL A 31 -24.56 12.42 -7.42
CA VAL A 31 -24.70 12.66 -8.87
C VAL A 31 -23.49 12.10 -9.61
N PRO A 32 -23.64 11.20 -10.61
CA PRO A 32 -22.51 10.69 -11.38
C PRO A 32 -21.72 11.79 -12.10
N PRO A 33 -20.39 11.64 -12.26
CA PRO A 33 -19.57 12.60 -13.01
C PRO A 33 -19.94 12.61 -14.49
N VAL A 34 -20.09 13.81 -15.06
CA VAL A 34 -20.40 14.03 -16.49
C VAL A 34 -19.20 14.65 -17.19
N GLY A 35 -18.82 14.09 -18.34
CA GLY A 35 -17.74 14.60 -19.18
C GLY A 35 -17.08 13.50 -20.02
N GLU A 36 -16.09 13.88 -20.82
CA GLU A 36 -15.19 12.95 -21.50
C GLU A 36 -13.86 12.84 -20.74
N MET A 37 -13.22 11.67 -20.79
CA MET A 37 -11.90 11.41 -20.23
C MET A 37 -11.17 10.35 -21.05
N SER A 38 -9.84 10.25 -20.90
CA SER A 38 -9.07 9.20 -21.58
C SER A 38 -9.20 7.86 -20.86
N LEU A 39 -9.03 6.75 -21.59
CA LEU A 39 -9.06 5.41 -20.99
C LEU A 39 -7.90 5.23 -20.01
N GLU A 40 -6.76 5.85 -20.27
CA GLU A 40 -5.59 5.85 -19.39
C GLU A 40 -5.88 6.60 -18.08
N GLU A 41 -6.53 7.78 -18.12
CA GLU A 41 -6.96 8.51 -16.91
C GLU A 41 -7.98 7.67 -16.11
N PHE A 42 -8.92 7.01 -16.78
CA PHE A 42 -9.91 6.13 -16.15
C PHE A 42 -9.21 4.96 -15.43
N GLN A 43 -8.25 4.31 -16.11
CA GLN A 43 -7.52 3.18 -15.56
C GLN A 43 -6.60 3.57 -14.39
N GLU A 44 -5.94 4.73 -14.47
CA GLU A 44 -5.10 5.29 -13.39
C GLU A 44 -5.95 5.62 -12.16
N LEU A 45 -7.06 6.36 -12.32
CA LEU A 45 -7.91 6.79 -11.20
C LEU A 45 -8.58 5.63 -10.45
N GLY A 46 -9.06 4.61 -11.15
CA GLY A 46 -9.62 3.41 -10.51
C GLY A 46 -8.56 2.63 -9.72
N PHE A 47 -7.35 2.49 -10.29
CA PHE A 47 -6.24 1.77 -9.66
C PHE A 47 -5.70 2.50 -8.42
N ASP A 48 -5.54 3.82 -8.50
CA ASP A 48 -5.11 4.66 -7.37
C ASP A 48 -6.13 4.64 -6.22
N ARG A 49 -7.44 4.60 -6.51
CA ARG A 49 -8.45 4.46 -5.44
C ARG A 49 -8.45 3.07 -4.81
N LEU A 50 -8.33 2.00 -5.62
CA LEU A 50 -8.20 0.65 -5.08
C LEU A 50 -6.98 0.54 -4.16
N LYS A 51 -5.86 1.16 -4.57
CA LYS A 51 -4.66 1.28 -3.74
C LYS A 51 -4.93 1.99 -2.42
N ALA A 52 -5.61 3.14 -2.44
CA ALA A 52 -5.99 3.88 -1.24
C ALA A 52 -6.87 3.05 -0.29
N LEU A 53 -7.94 2.40 -0.79
CA LEU A 53 -8.84 1.59 0.03
C LEU A 53 -8.18 0.34 0.63
N ARG A 54 -7.18 -0.25 -0.06
CA ARG A 54 -6.37 -1.35 0.48
C ARG A 54 -5.35 -0.90 1.54
N LEU A 55 -4.89 0.35 1.46
CA LEU A 55 -4.11 0.98 2.54
C LEU A 55 -4.99 1.32 3.76
N VAL A 56 -6.26 1.71 3.56
CA VAL A 56 -7.26 1.85 4.64
C VAL A 56 -7.48 0.52 5.36
N GLU A 57 -7.77 -0.56 4.61
CA GLU A 57 -7.90 -1.92 5.13
C GLU A 57 -6.69 -2.31 6.00
N THR A 58 -5.50 -2.21 5.43
CA THR A 58 -4.24 -2.58 6.11
C THR A 58 -3.99 -1.74 7.36
N THR A 59 -4.35 -0.45 7.35
CA THR A 59 -4.17 0.43 8.52
C THR A 59 -5.23 0.19 9.60
N ASN A 60 -6.43 -0.24 9.24
CA ASN A 60 -7.49 -0.58 10.19
C ASN A 60 -7.26 -1.91 10.90
N CYS A 61 -6.55 -2.85 10.27
CA CYS A 61 -6.14 -4.12 10.88
C CYS A 61 -4.93 -4.02 11.83
N ARG A 62 -4.31 -2.83 11.97
CA ARG A 62 -3.13 -2.63 12.83
C ARG A 62 -3.51 -2.45 14.31
N GLY A 63 -3.17 -3.44 15.14
CA GLY A 63 -3.44 -3.44 16.57
C GLY A 63 -2.60 -2.47 17.40
N ASP A 64 -1.47 -1.99 16.86
CA ASP A 64 -0.61 -1.00 17.52
C ASP A 64 -1.20 0.42 17.50
N LEU A 65 -1.99 0.75 16.48
CA LEU A 65 -2.62 2.05 16.30
C LEU A 65 -3.95 2.11 17.07
N LYS A 66 -3.92 2.67 18.27
CA LYS A 66 -5.04 2.67 19.24
C LYS A 66 -5.98 3.86 19.02
N THR A 67 -5.45 5.03 18.68
CA THR A 67 -6.26 6.24 18.43
C THR A 67 -6.58 6.41 16.94
N LEU A 68 -7.64 7.20 16.66
CA LEU A 68 -8.03 7.53 15.29
C LEU A 68 -6.92 8.33 14.57
N GLU A 69 -6.26 9.26 15.27
CA GLU A 69 -5.22 10.11 14.70
C GLU A 69 -3.90 9.36 14.47
N GLU A 70 -3.58 8.34 15.27
CA GLU A 70 -2.49 7.38 14.95
C GLU A 70 -2.74 6.66 13.62
N ARG A 71 -3.96 6.12 13.42
CA ARG A 71 -4.36 5.46 12.16
C ARG A 71 -4.31 6.42 10.97
N LYS A 72 -4.90 7.60 11.14
CA LYS A 72 -4.96 8.65 10.13
C LYS A 72 -3.56 9.13 9.71
N LYS A 73 -2.65 9.31 10.67
CA LYS A 73 -1.24 9.65 10.39
C LYS A 73 -0.53 8.53 9.65
N ALA A 74 -0.60 7.30 10.15
CA ALA A 74 0.04 6.14 9.51
C ALA A 74 -0.45 5.96 8.06
N PHE A 75 -1.77 6.03 7.84
CA PHE A 75 -2.39 5.99 6.51
C PHE A 75 -1.89 7.13 5.61
N CYS A 76 -1.80 8.36 6.13
CA CYS A 76 -1.28 9.51 5.39
C CYS A 76 0.17 9.34 4.93
N ASP A 77 1.03 8.80 5.80
CA ASP A 77 2.44 8.58 5.49
C ASP A 77 2.61 7.40 4.52
N SER A 78 1.78 6.35 4.61
CA SER A 78 1.66 5.31 3.59
C SER A 78 1.26 5.90 2.23
N LEU A 79 0.16 6.66 2.14
CA LEU A 79 -0.33 7.31 0.91
C LEU A 79 0.77 8.17 0.24
N LYS A 80 1.49 8.99 1.01
CA LYS A 80 2.62 9.80 0.51
C LYS A 80 3.74 8.93 -0.07
N SER A 81 4.11 7.87 0.65
CA SER A 81 5.17 6.94 0.21
C SER A 81 4.82 6.22 -1.10
N ASP A 82 3.53 6.00 -1.33
CA ASP A 82 2.99 5.26 -2.46
C ASP A 82 2.58 6.13 -3.66
N GLY A 83 2.84 7.44 -3.59
CA GLY A 83 2.59 8.42 -4.66
C GLY A 83 1.22 9.11 -4.60
N LEU A 84 0.30 8.64 -3.74
CA LEU A 84 -1.11 9.03 -3.63
C LEU A 84 -1.32 10.37 -2.91
N LYS A 85 -0.55 11.40 -3.30
CA LYS A 85 -0.49 12.71 -2.63
C LYS A 85 -1.86 13.39 -2.54
N TYR A 86 -2.71 13.25 -3.55
CA TYR A 86 -4.01 13.92 -3.57
C TYR A 86 -4.99 13.36 -2.51
N TYR A 87 -5.00 12.04 -2.28
CA TYR A 87 -5.73 11.47 -1.15
C TYR A 87 -5.12 11.87 0.20
N ALA A 88 -3.79 11.98 0.29
CA ALA A 88 -3.12 12.44 1.52
C ALA A 88 -3.47 13.92 1.85
N ASN A 89 -3.69 14.76 0.83
CA ASN A 89 -4.17 16.12 0.99
C ASN A 89 -5.65 16.14 1.42
N LEU A 90 -6.53 15.41 0.72
CA LEU A 90 -7.97 15.31 1.05
C LEU A 90 -8.23 14.71 2.45
N LEU A 91 -7.31 13.90 2.96
CA LEU A 91 -7.36 13.33 4.32
C LEU A 91 -7.24 14.38 5.43
N TYR A 92 -6.59 15.51 5.16
CA TYR A 92 -6.34 16.60 6.12
C TYR A 92 -6.95 17.94 5.67
N ALA A 93 -7.90 17.91 4.74
CA ALA A 93 -8.63 19.09 4.30
C ALA A 93 -9.69 19.51 5.34
N ASP A 94 -9.91 20.81 5.48
CA ASP A 94 -10.79 21.43 6.49
C ASP A 94 -12.21 21.71 5.98
N GLY A 95 -12.49 21.53 4.68
CA GLY A 95 -13.76 21.89 4.05
C GLY A 95 -13.97 23.39 3.78
N SER A 96 -12.99 24.22 4.19
CA SER A 96 -12.99 25.68 4.07
C SER A 96 -11.94 26.21 3.08
N ASN A 97 -11.07 25.33 2.54
CA ASN A 97 -10.02 25.70 1.57
C ASN A 97 -10.54 26.54 0.39
N PRO A 98 -9.83 27.63 0.02
CA PRO A 98 -10.22 28.48 -1.09
C PRO A 98 -10.16 27.74 -2.43
N GLN A 99 -10.96 28.22 -3.37
CA GLN A 99 -11.12 27.76 -4.75
C GLN A 99 -9.82 27.85 -5.60
N SER A 100 -8.85 26.98 -5.30
CA SER A 100 -7.68 26.75 -6.14
C SER A 100 -7.98 25.64 -7.15
N GLU A 101 -7.49 25.80 -8.37
CA GLU A 101 -7.61 24.78 -9.42
C GLU A 101 -7.06 23.41 -8.97
N GLU A 102 -6.01 23.39 -8.14
CA GLU A 102 -5.46 22.14 -7.59
C GLU A 102 -6.46 21.44 -6.64
N HIS A 103 -7.18 22.19 -5.79
CA HIS A 103 -8.23 21.61 -4.95
C HIS A 103 -9.40 21.09 -5.80
N SER A 104 -9.88 21.85 -6.77
CA SER A 104 -10.97 21.40 -7.66
C SER A 104 -10.59 20.17 -8.48
N GLN A 105 -9.33 20.06 -8.93
CA GLN A 105 -8.83 18.85 -9.61
C GLN A 105 -8.69 17.65 -8.66
N THR A 106 -8.25 17.81 -7.41
CA THR A 106 -8.22 16.68 -6.46
C THR A 106 -9.64 16.22 -6.10
N ARG A 107 -10.60 17.15 -5.92
CA ARG A 107 -12.03 16.84 -5.72
C ARG A 107 -12.65 16.14 -6.95
N ARG A 108 -12.33 16.55 -8.19
CA ARG A 108 -12.73 15.85 -9.43
C ARG A 108 -12.18 14.42 -9.49
N LYS A 109 -10.89 14.22 -9.17
CA LYS A 109 -10.26 12.89 -9.19
C LYS A 109 -10.84 11.93 -8.15
N ASP A 110 -11.12 12.44 -6.95
CA ASP A 110 -11.84 11.70 -5.91
C ASP A 110 -13.26 11.32 -6.35
N HIS A 111 -14.00 12.26 -6.97
CA HIS A 111 -15.34 12.00 -7.50
C HIS A 111 -15.34 10.86 -8.54
N ILE A 112 -14.55 11.02 -9.60
CA ILE A 112 -14.51 10.08 -10.73
C ILE A 112 -14.08 8.69 -10.28
N SER A 113 -13.00 8.62 -9.49
CA SER A 113 -12.46 7.33 -9.03
C SER A 113 -13.43 6.53 -8.16
N HIS A 114 -14.29 7.19 -7.37
CA HIS A 114 -15.33 6.54 -6.59
C HIS A 114 -16.36 5.85 -7.49
N PHE A 115 -16.86 6.53 -8.52
CA PHE A 115 -17.81 5.96 -9.47
C PHE A 115 -17.18 4.84 -10.35
N ILE A 116 -15.89 4.93 -10.66
CA ILE A 116 -15.17 3.81 -11.31
C ILE A 116 -15.19 2.57 -10.42
N LEU A 117 -14.91 2.69 -9.11
CA LEU A 117 -14.99 1.56 -8.20
C LEU A 117 -16.43 1.07 -7.93
N ARG A 118 -17.46 1.92 -8.05
CA ARG A 118 -18.86 1.45 -8.06
C ARG A 118 -19.11 0.45 -9.20
N LEU A 119 -18.61 0.72 -10.42
CA LEU A 119 -18.72 -0.23 -11.54
C LEU A 119 -17.98 -1.54 -11.27
N VAL A 120 -16.79 -1.47 -10.67
CA VAL A 120 -15.96 -2.65 -10.34
C VAL A 120 -16.63 -3.56 -9.29
N TYR A 121 -17.24 -2.96 -8.26
CA TYR A 121 -17.71 -3.69 -7.08
C TYR A 121 -19.23 -3.88 -6.98
N CYS A 122 -19.96 -3.68 -8.09
CA CYS A 122 -21.42 -3.84 -8.13
C CYS A 122 -21.93 -5.28 -8.32
N HIS A 123 -21.08 -6.24 -8.70
CA HIS A 123 -21.50 -7.62 -9.03
C HIS A 123 -21.35 -8.63 -7.89
N ASP A 124 -20.18 -8.70 -7.26
CA ASP A 124 -19.87 -9.73 -6.25
C ASP A 124 -20.20 -9.25 -4.83
N VAL A 125 -21.10 -9.98 -4.15
CA VAL A 125 -21.67 -9.59 -2.86
C VAL A 125 -20.64 -9.47 -1.72
N GLU A 126 -19.52 -10.20 -1.77
CA GLU A 126 -18.47 -10.10 -0.76
C GLU A 126 -17.56 -8.91 -1.02
N GLN A 127 -17.22 -8.68 -2.29
CA GLN A 127 -16.45 -7.51 -2.71
C GLN A 127 -17.26 -6.20 -2.58
N THR A 128 -18.59 -6.22 -2.80
CA THR A 128 -19.48 -5.08 -2.51
C THR A 128 -19.43 -4.72 -1.02
N LYS A 129 -19.55 -5.70 -0.11
CA LYS A 129 -19.43 -5.48 1.35
C LYS A 129 -18.05 -4.92 1.71
N TRP A 130 -16.99 -5.47 1.11
CA TRP A 130 -15.63 -4.98 1.30
C TRP A 130 -15.48 -3.51 0.89
N PHE A 131 -15.91 -3.16 -0.32
CA PHE A 131 -15.83 -1.82 -0.88
C PHE A 131 -16.62 -0.80 -0.03
N VAL A 132 -17.87 -1.12 0.31
CA VAL A 132 -18.72 -0.29 1.20
C VAL A 132 -18.04 -0.06 2.55
N ASN A 133 -17.41 -1.07 3.13
CA ASN A 133 -16.71 -0.92 4.42
C ASN A 133 -15.48 -0.01 4.30
N GLN A 134 -14.60 -0.22 3.32
CA GLN A 134 -13.38 0.61 3.21
C GLN A 134 -13.70 2.07 2.82
N GLU A 135 -14.70 2.30 1.97
CA GLU A 135 -15.17 3.66 1.65
C GLU A 135 -15.73 4.36 2.89
N VAL A 136 -16.53 3.67 3.72
CA VAL A 136 -17.09 4.23 4.96
C VAL A 136 -15.99 4.56 5.97
N GLU A 137 -14.95 3.74 6.12
CA GLU A 137 -13.81 4.09 6.99
C GLU A 137 -12.94 5.21 6.39
N PHE A 138 -12.74 5.26 5.08
CA PHE A 138 -12.04 6.38 4.42
C PHE A 138 -12.79 7.70 4.59
N PHE A 139 -14.12 7.67 4.45
CA PHE A 139 -15.01 8.81 4.69
C PHE A 139 -14.91 9.31 6.13
N LYS A 140 -14.95 8.41 7.13
CA LYS A 140 -14.78 8.78 8.55
C LYS A 140 -13.44 9.44 8.83
N LEU A 141 -12.35 8.91 8.26
CA LEU A 141 -11.00 9.46 8.42
C LEU A 141 -10.86 10.86 7.82
N ARG A 142 -11.55 11.16 6.71
CA ARG A 142 -11.66 12.50 6.14
C ARG A 142 -12.55 13.41 7.00
N PHE A 143 -13.69 12.91 7.46
CA PHE A 143 -14.64 13.67 8.28
C PHE A 143 -14.00 14.16 9.59
N SER A 144 -13.10 13.38 10.21
CA SER A 144 -12.40 13.82 11.42
C SER A 144 -11.36 14.93 11.22
N SER A 145 -11.18 15.45 9.99
CA SER A 145 -10.37 16.66 9.71
C SER A 145 -11.18 17.95 9.61
N LEU A 146 -12.50 17.88 9.45
CA LEU A 146 -13.32 19.07 9.31
C LEU A 146 -13.36 19.87 10.63
N ASP A 147 -13.20 21.19 10.53
CA ASP A 147 -13.51 22.09 11.63
C ASP A 147 -15.03 22.37 11.68
N LYS A 148 -15.45 23.20 12.65
CA LYS A 148 -16.86 23.60 12.76
C LYS A 148 -17.37 24.27 11.48
N LYS A 149 -16.56 25.08 10.79
CA LYS A 149 -16.95 25.76 9.54
C LYS A 149 -17.09 24.77 8.38
N GLY A 150 -16.17 23.81 8.25
CA GLY A 150 -16.28 22.72 7.29
C GLY A 150 -17.55 21.90 7.50
N ILE A 151 -17.91 21.60 8.74
CA ILE A 151 -19.17 20.89 9.06
C ILE A 151 -20.40 21.75 8.78
N GLU A 152 -20.39 23.05 9.11
CA GLU A 152 -21.47 23.99 8.78
C GLU A 152 -21.64 24.19 7.25
N HIS A 153 -20.54 24.24 6.49
CA HIS A 153 -20.54 24.30 5.03
C HIS A 153 -21.04 22.98 4.41
N LEU A 154 -20.60 21.83 4.93
CA LEU A 154 -21.08 20.53 4.50
C LEU A 154 -22.58 20.35 4.79
N LEU A 155 -23.09 20.90 5.91
CA LEU A 155 -24.52 20.91 6.24
C LEU A 155 -25.34 21.86 5.35
N SER A 156 -24.78 22.99 4.90
CA SER A 156 -25.52 23.93 4.04
C SER A 156 -25.65 23.46 2.59
N ILE A 157 -24.73 22.62 2.10
CA ILE A 157 -24.83 22.00 0.76
C ILE A 157 -25.59 20.65 0.76
N ASN A 158 -25.69 19.94 1.90
CA ASN A 158 -26.39 18.65 2.00
C ASN A 158 -27.67 18.76 2.83
N ASN A 159 -28.85 18.66 2.18
CA ASN A 159 -30.18 18.74 2.83
C ASN A 159 -30.52 17.49 3.67
N LEU A 160 -29.78 17.24 4.76
CA LEU A 160 -29.92 16.02 5.58
C LEU A 160 -31.00 16.11 6.68
N ASN A 161 -31.79 17.19 6.74
CA ASN A 161 -32.78 17.45 7.79
C ASN A 161 -32.17 17.50 9.21
N CYS A 162 -30.96 18.04 9.33
CA CYS A 162 -30.27 18.28 10.59
C CYS A 162 -30.50 19.74 11.02
N VAL A 163 -31.40 19.95 11.99
CA VAL A 163 -31.89 21.30 12.35
C VAL A 163 -31.38 21.68 13.75
N PRO A 164 -30.71 22.84 13.94
CA PRO A 164 -30.34 23.29 15.27
C PRO A 164 -31.58 23.58 16.12
N ILE A 165 -31.53 23.24 17.41
CA ILE A 165 -32.67 23.48 18.33
C ILE A 165 -32.68 24.92 18.85
N SER A 166 -33.84 25.43 19.26
CA SER A 166 -33.93 26.79 19.85
C SER A 166 -33.28 26.83 21.24
N PRO A 167 -32.82 27.99 21.74
CA PRO A 167 -32.31 28.11 23.10
C PRO A 167 -33.36 27.72 24.16
N ASP A 168 -34.64 27.91 23.86
CA ASP A 168 -35.76 27.52 24.74
C ASP A 168 -35.92 26.00 24.78
N GLU A 169 -36.00 25.33 23.62
CA GLU A 169 -36.06 23.86 23.48
C GLU A 169 -34.83 23.19 24.11
N LYS A 170 -33.66 23.84 23.99
CA LYS A 170 -32.41 23.40 24.63
C LYS A 170 -32.44 23.54 26.15
N SER A 171 -33.12 24.57 26.68
CA SER A 171 -33.26 24.81 28.11
C SER A 171 -34.28 23.85 28.74
N GLU A 172 -35.39 23.57 28.04
CA GLU A 172 -36.38 22.56 28.45
C GLU A 172 -35.78 21.15 28.56
N LEU A 173 -34.95 20.76 27.60
CA LEU A 173 -34.40 19.39 27.47
C LEU A 173 -33.04 19.19 28.16
N LYS A 174 -32.61 20.16 28.98
CA LYS A 174 -31.23 20.20 29.49
C LYS A 174 -30.87 19.00 30.35
N GLU A 175 -31.78 18.49 31.17
CA GLU A 175 -31.52 17.35 32.05
C GLU A 175 -31.43 16.05 31.26
N GLU A 176 -32.36 15.79 30.33
CA GLU A 176 -32.36 14.55 29.56
C GLU A 176 -31.22 14.50 28.53
N LEU A 177 -30.83 15.64 27.96
CA LEU A 177 -29.60 15.77 27.17
C LEU A 177 -28.36 15.46 28.03
N SER A 178 -28.31 15.94 29.29
CA SER A 178 -27.20 15.67 30.21
C SER A 178 -27.08 14.20 30.59
N LEU A 179 -28.22 13.52 30.74
CA LEU A 179 -28.27 12.08 31.04
C LEU A 179 -27.97 11.20 29.81
N SER A 180 -28.29 11.66 28.60
CA SER A 180 -28.18 10.86 27.37
C SER A 180 -26.85 11.07 26.63
N CYS A 181 -26.35 12.30 26.56
CA CYS A 181 -25.20 12.70 25.75
C CYS A 181 -23.89 12.63 26.56
N GLY A 182 -23.59 11.48 27.17
CA GLY A 182 -22.53 11.24 28.15
C GLY A 182 -21.06 11.45 27.72
N LYS A 183 -20.80 12.21 26.66
CA LYS A 183 -19.47 12.75 26.29
C LYS A 183 -19.32 14.25 26.58
N VAL A 184 -20.42 14.99 26.75
CA VAL A 184 -20.39 16.47 26.83
C VAL A 184 -20.41 16.93 28.28
N THR A 185 -19.33 17.60 28.71
CA THR A 185 -19.17 18.12 30.08
C THR A 185 -19.96 19.40 30.35
N ASN A 186 -20.35 20.16 29.32
CA ASN A 186 -21.23 21.30 29.45
C ASN A 186 -22.11 21.47 28.19
N ILE A 187 -23.40 21.15 28.32
CA ILE A 187 -24.37 21.24 27.22
C ILE A 187 -24.76 22.68 26.91
N ASP A 188 -24.66 23.63 27.84
CA ASP A 188 -25.03 25.04 27.60
C ASP A 188 -24.23 25.65 26.43
N ILE A 189 -22.96 25.24 26.30
CA ILE A 189 -22.03 25.70 25.26
C ILE A 189 -22.14 24.87 23.97
N ALA A 190 -22.56 23.60 24.05
CA ALA A 190 -22.57 22.69 22.90
C ALA A 190 -23.66 23.00 21.87
N ASP A 191 -23.35 22.95 20.58
CA ASP A 191 -24.36 22.97 19.52
C ASP A 191 -25.13 21.64 19.51
N VAL A 192 -26.46 21.72 19.56
CA VAL A 192 -27.37 20.58 19.59
C VAL A 192 -28.34 20.67 18.40
N TYR A 193 -28.51 19.54 17.73
CA TYR A 193 -29.30 19.41 16.51
C TYR A 193 -30.34 18.30 16.69
N LYS A 194 -31.49 18.44 16.06
CA LYS A 194 -32.51 17.39 15.96
C LYS A 194 -32.55 16.82 14.54
N VAL A 195 -32.58 15.49 14.46
CA VAL A 195 -32.68 14.67 13.24
C VAL A 195 -33.73 13.57 13.45
N PRO A 196 -34.34 13.01 12.39
CA PRO A 196 -35.12 11.78 12.51
C PRO A 196 -34.23 10.65 13.07
N PHE A 197 -34.74 9.89 14.04
CA PHE A 197 -33.91 8.88 14.77
C PHE A 197 -33.32 7.80 13.85
N GLU A 198 -33.99 7.52 12.73
CA GLU A 198 -33.60 6.56 11.69
C GLU A 198 -32.24 6.91 11.05
N LYS A 199 -31.84 8.19 11.05
CA LYS A 199 -30.54 8.64 10.51
C LYS A 199 -29.34 8.38 11.44
N VAL A 200 -29.59 7.95 12.68
CA VAL A 200 -28.58 7.78 13.74
C VAL A 200 -28.77 6.49 14.55
N ILE A 201 -29.19 5.41 13.87
CA ILE A 201 -29.52 4.11 14.48
C ILE A 201 -28.36 3.51 15.29
N ASP A 202 -27.10 3.79 14.94
CA ASP A 202 -25.93 3.33 15.70
C ASP A 202 -25.82 4.00 17.09
N LEU A 203 -26.19 5.28 17.17
CA LEU A 203 -26.24 6.03 18.43
C LEU A 203 -27.45 5.61 19.26
N VAL A 204 -28.61 5.40 18.63
CA VAL A 204 -29.85 4.92 19.25
C VAL A 204 -29.66 3.53 19.85
N ARG A 205 -29.10 2.59 19.08
CA ARG A 205 -28.77 1.23 19.55
C ARG A 205 -27.81 1.26 20.74
N GLY A 206 -26.90 2.24 20.79
CA GLY A 206 -26.00 2.47 21.91
C GLY A 206 -26.59 3.23 23.10
N ARG A 207 -27.82 3.76 23.01
CA ARG A 207 -28.42 4.72 23.96
C ARG A 207 -27.51 5.93 24.24
N LYS A 208 -26.94 6.52 23.19
CA LYS A 208 -25.97 7.65 23.25
C LYS A 208 -26.58 9.03 22.96
N VAL A 209 -27.87 9.07 22.68
CA VAL A 209 -28.63 10.24 22.21
C VAL A 209 -30.01 10.26 22.85
N TYR A 210 -30.54 11.45 23.11
CA TYR A 210 -31.90 11.62 23.62
C TYR A 210 -32.93 11.47 22.50
N LEU A 211 -34.10 10.90 22.81
CA LEU A 211 -35.20 10.69 21.86
C LEU A 211 -36.50 11.32 22.36
N LYS A 212 -37.15 12.13 21.53
CA LYS A 212 -38.48 12.73 21.80
C LYS A 212 -39.28 12.79 20.49
N ALA A 213 -40.49 12.22 20.50
CA ALA A 213 -41.44 12.25 19.37
C ALA A 213 -40.86 11.85 17.98
N GLY A 214 -40.02 10.81 17.93
CA GLY A 214 -39.38 10.33 16.69
C GLY A 214 -38.13 11.11 16.26
N MET A 215 -37.78 12.20 16.95
CA MET A 215 -36.54 12.94 16.75
C MET A 215 -35.47 12.46 17.73
N ALA A 216 -34.24 12.31 17.22
CA ALA A 216 -33.03 12.16 18.01
C ALA A 216 -32.31 13.49 18.12
N TYR A 217 -31.83 13.79 19.33
CA TYR A 217 -31.10 15.01 19.66
C TYR A 217 -29.61 14.67 19.79
N ILE A 218 -28.80 15.28 18.94
CA ILE A 218 -27.39 14.95 18.72
C ILE A 218 -26.50 16.18 18.91
N THR A 219 -25.26 15.96 19.31
CA THR A 219 -24.26 17.04 19.48
C THR A 219 -23.39 17.18 18.24
N HIS A 220 -22.64 18.27 18.12
CA HIS A 220 -21.64 18.45 17.05
C HIS A 220 -20.70 17.24 16.87
N MET A 221 -20.32 16.55 17.95
CA MET A 221 -19.45 15.36 17.90
C MET A 221 -20.11 14.15 17.23
N ASP A 222 -21.45 14.12 17.21
CA ASP A 222 -22.25 12.98 16.80
C ASP A 222 -22.88 13.18 15.40
N ILE A 223 -22.79 14.39 14.82
CA ILE A 223 -23.18 14.72 13.43
C ILE A 223 -22.54 13.77 12.41
N SER A 224 -21.33 13.28 12.69
CA SER A 224 -20.62 12.30 11.86
C SER A 224 -21.44 11.02 11.58
N SER A 225 -22.29 10.58 12.52
CA SER A 225 -23.21 9.44 12.32
C SER A 225 -24.22 9.71 11.19
N VAL A 226 -24.82 10.90 11.16
CA VAL A 226 -25.82 11.30 10.15
C VAL A 226 -25.23 11.21 8.74
N PHE A 227 -24.04 11.78 8.56
CA PHE A 227 -23.33 11.78 7.28
C PHE A 227 -22.86 10.38 6.88
N VAL A 228 -22.31 9.60 7.81
CA VAL A 228 -21.91 8.20 7.55
C VAL A 228 -23.11 7.32 7.17
N SER A 229 -24.27 7.52 7.81
CA SER A 229 -25.49 6.78 7.47
C SER A 229 -25.96 7.13 6.06
N TYR A 230 -26.08 8.42 5.74
CA TYR A 230 -26.51 8.90 4.42
C TYR A 230 -25.57 8.47 3.29
N PHE A 231 -24.25 8.65 3.47
CA PHE A 231 -23.25 8.22 2.50
C PHE A 231 -23.31 6.71 2.25
N LYS A 232 -23.49 5.89 3.30
CA LYS A 232 -23.61 4.44 3.16
C LYS A 232 -24.88 4.03 2.42
N GLU A 233 -26.00 4.70 2.67
CA GLU A 233 -27.28 4.47 1.98
C GLU A 233 -27.15 4.80 0.47
N ASN A 234 -26.67 6.00 0.13
CA ASN A 234 -26.40 6.39 -1.25
C ASN A 234 -25.40 5.46 -1.95
N LEU A 235 -24.34 5.01 -1.25
CA LEU A 235 -23.35 4.10 -1.82
C LEU A 235 -23.97 2.74 -2.20
N ILE A 236 -24.82 2.17 -1.34
CA ILE A 236 -25.52 0.90 -1.61
C ILE A 236 -26.49 1.06 -2.77
N THR A 237 -27.36 2.09 -2.75
CA THR A 237 -28.32 2.37 -3.83
C THR A 237 -27.60 2.66 -5.17
N GLY A 238 -26.45 3.35 -5.11
CA GLY A 238 -25.60 3.63 -6.26
C GLY A 238 -24.90 2.38 -6.82
N LEU A 239 -24.54 1.41 -5.97
CA LEU A 239 -24.00 0.11 -6.39
C LEU A 239 -25.07 -0.77 -7.06
N GLU A 240 -26.29 -0.79 -6.51
CA GLU A 240 -27.43 -1.48 -7.15
C GLU A 240 -27.78 -0.87 -8.51
N SER A 241 -27.77 0.47 -8.61
CA SER A 241 -27.97 1.20 -9.86
C SER A 241 -26.85 0.93 -10.87
N ALA A 242 -25.59 0.93 -10.43
CA ALA A 242 -24.43 0.60 -11.26
C ALA A 242 -24.54 -0.84 -11.81
N ARG A 243 -24.97 -1.81 -11.00
CA ARG A 243 -25.17 -3.21 -11.42
C ARG A 243 -26.17 -3.35 -12.56
N ILE A 244 -27.26 -2.58 -12.54
CA ILE A 244 -28.29 -2.57 -13.59
C ILE A 244 -27.76 -1.88 -14.87
N LEU A 245 -26.94 -0.84 -14.71
CA LEU A 245 -26.40 -0.08 -15.85
C LEU A 245 -25.20 -0.75 -16.51
N PHE A 246 -24.46 -1.63 -15.81
CA PHE A 246 -23.28 -2.31 -16.31
C PHE A 246 -23.54 -3.14 -17.58
N ASP A 247 -24.73 -3.75 -17.69
CA ASP A 247 -25.10 -4.56 -18.86
C ASP A 247 -25.03 -3.74 -20.18
N ASN A 248 -25.21 -2.42 -20.12
CA ASN A 248 -25.12 -1.51 -21.27
C ASN A 248 -23.67 -1.21 -21.73
N ILE A 249 -22.65 -1.60 -20.95
CA ILE A 249 -21.22 -1.45 -21.31
C ILE A 249 -20.51 -2.78 -21.54
N SER A 250 -21.22 -3.91 -21.39
CA SER A 250 -20.67 -5.27 -21.54
C SER A 250 -20.05 -5.53 -22.93
N ASP A 251 -20.56 -4.87 -23.98
CA ASP A 251 -20.04 -4.93 -25.35
C ASP A 251 -18.63 -4.30 -25.51
N ASP A 252 -18.18 -3.42 -24.60
CA ASP A 252 -16.83 -2.85 -24.65
C ASP A 252 -15.84 -3.71 -23.86
N GLU A 253 -15.17 -4.63 -24.56
CA GLU A 253 -14.14 -5.51 -23.99
C GLU A 253 -13.07 -4.72 -23.21
N ARG A 254 -12.72 -3.50 -23.65
CA ARG A 254 -11.63 -2.70 -23.06
C ARG A 254 -11.99 -2.21 -21.66
N LEU A 255 -13.25 -1.80 -21.47
CA LEU A 255 -13.79 -1.42 -20.17
C LEU A 255 -14.05 -2.67 -19.33
N THR A 256 -14.76 -3.65 -19.89
CA THR A 256 -15.17 -4.87 -19.16
C THR A 256 -13.97 -5.64 -18.63
N LYS A 257 -12.92 -5.86 -19.44
CA LYS A 257 -11.67 -6.54 -19.05
C LYS A 257 -10.89 -5.78 -17.97
N TYR A 258 -10.89 -4.45 -18.01
CA TYR A 258 -10.29 -3.64 -16.95
C TYR A 258 -11.11 -3.73 -15.65
N LEU A 259 -12.43 -3.52 -15.72
CA LEU A 259 -13.31 -3.46 -14.55
C LEU A 259 -13.35 -4.81 -13.81
N THR A 260 -13.50 -5.91 -14.55
CA THR A 260 -13.42 -7.29 -13.99
C THR A 260 -12.02 -7.67 -13.54
N GLY A 261 -10.98 -7.16 -14.20
CA GLY A 261 -9.59 -7.39 -13.82
C GLY A 261 -9.13 -6.59 -12.61
N LEU A 262 -9.70 -5.42 -12.33
CA LEU A 262 -9.16 -4.50 -11.32
C LEU A 262 -9.07 -5.09 -9.89
N PRO A 263 -10.05 -5.88 -9.39
CA PRO A 263 -9.93 -6.52 -8.07
C PRO A 263 -8.71 -7.44 -7.96
N SER A 264 -8.35 -8.13 -9.05
CA SER A 264 -7.15 -8.98 -9.12
C SER A 264 -5.88 -8.20 -9.49
N ALA A 265 -6.00 -7.02 -10.12
CA ALA A 265 -4.87 -6.13 -10.39
C ALA A 265 -4.18 -5.61 -9.12
N PHE A 266 -4.85 -5.65 -7.96
CA PHE A 266 -4.17 -5.43 -6.67
C PHE A 266 -3.11 -6.51 -6.37
N SER A 267 -3.30 -7.75 -6.85
CA SER A 267 -2.24 -8.76 -6.85
C SER A 267 -1.06 -8.37 -7.75
N GLY A 268 -1.28 -7.54 -8.77
CA GLY A 268 -0.23 -6.90 -9.57
C GLY A 268 0.57 -5.83 -8.80
N MET A 269 0.07 -5.33 -7.66
CA MET A 269 0.87 -4.51 -6.73
C MET A 269 1.87 -5.34 -5.92
N ALA A 270 1.88 -6.67 -6.05
CA ALA A 270 2.97 -7.54 -5.61
C ALA A 270 4.24 -7.33 -6.47
N ARG A 271 4.76 -6.09 -6.48
CA ARG A 271 6.06 -5.77 -7.10
C ARG A 271 7.11 -6.70 -6.50
N VAL A 272 7.84 -7.41 -7.35
CA VAL A 272 8.95 -8.25 -6.92
C VAL A 272 10.00 -7.36 -6.26
N VAL A 273 10.13 -7.48 -4.94
CA VAL A 273 11.23 -6.86 -4.19
C VAL A 273 12.46 -7.74 -4.39
N TRP A 274 13.30 -7.38 -5.35
CA TRP A 274 14.62 -7.97 -5.54
C TRP A 274 15.57 -7.43 -4.46
N SER A 275 16.28 -8.31 -3.75
CA SER A 275 17.37 -7.88 -2.89
C SER A 275 18.51 -7.30 -3.72
N THR A 276 18.98 -6.11 -3.35
CA THR A 276 20.23 -5.53 -3.89
C THR A 276 21.49 -6.13 -3.26
N THR A 277 21.33 -6.95 -2.22
CA THR A 277 22.41 -7.51 -1.40
C THR A 277 22.41 -9.04 -1.52
N THR A 278 23.59 -9.62 -1.76
CA THR A 278 23.75 -11.07 -1.83
C THR A 278 23.41 -11.74 -0.49
N THR A 279 22.53 -12.75 -0.53
CA THR A 279 22.20 -13.58 0.64
C THR A 279 23.01 -14.87 0.57
N PRO A 280 24.02 -15.08 1.45
CA PRO A 280 24.83 -16.30 1.44
C PRO A 280 24.04 -17.49 1.98
N ILE A 281 24.25 -18.66 1.38
CA ILE A 281 23.43 -19.86 1.66
C ILE A 281 23.51 -20.34 3.11
N ASP A 282 24.64 -20.14 3.79
CA ASP A 282 24.87 -20.59 5.16
C ASP A 282 23.90 -19.94 6.17
N LYS A 283 23.39 -18.73 5.84
CA LYS A 283 22.42 -17.99 6.67
C LYS A 283 20.97 -18.41 6.44
N LEU A 284 20.67 -19.19 5.41
CA LEU A 284 19.27 -19.53 5.04
C LEU A 284 18.53 -20.27 6.15
N ASN A 285 19.24 -21.06 6.98
CA ASN A 285 18.67 -21.83 8.09
C ASN A 285 18.22 -20.97 9.29
N ASP A 286 18.75 -19.75 9.42
CA ASP A 286 18.36 -18.81 10.48
C ASP A 286 17.42 -17.73 9.94
N LEU A 287 17.62 -17.33 8.68
CA LEU A 287 16.66 -16.51 7.92
C LEU A 287 15.31 -17.23 7.74
N SER A 288 15.27 -18.55 7.67
CA SER A 288 14.01 -19.31 7.59
C SER A 288 13.17 -19.25 8.87
N LYS A 289 13.83 -19.13 10.03
CA LYS A 289 13.18 -18.97 11.34
C LYS A 289 12.74 -17.52 11.59
N THR A 290 13.55 -16.56 11.15
CA THR A 290 13.44 -15.13 11.53
C THR A 290 12.78 -14.24 10.47
N SER A 291 12.96 -14.51 9.17
CA SER A 291 12.57 -13.59 8.09
C SER A 291 11.79 -14.19 6.93
N PHE A 292 11.60 -15.51 6.88
CA PHE A 292 10.75 -16.09 5.83
C PHE A 292 9.26 -16.01 6.20
N PRO A 293 8.37 -15.69 5.23
CA PRO A 293 6.95 -15.92 5.39
C PRO A 293 6.66 -17.42 5.53
N LEU A 294 5.53 -17.77 6.17
CA LEU A 294 5.21 -19.15 6.55
C LEU A 294 5.22 -20.12 5.36
N CYS A 295 4.87 -19.68 4.14
CA CYS A 295 4.96 -20.47 2.92
C CYS A 295 6.40 -20.89 2.57
N MET A 296 7.37 -19.97 2.65
CA MET A 296 8.77 -20.24 2.32
C MET A 296 9.49 -20.96 3.47
N ARG A 297 9.11 -20.68 4.73
CA ARG A 297 9.54 -21.45 5.90
C ARG A 297 9.07 -22.91 5.79
N THR A 298 7.84 -23.16 5.35
CA THR A 298 7.31 -24.52 5.13
C THR A 298 8.09 -25.27 4.06
N LEU A 299 8.35 -24.65 2.91
CA LEU A 299 9.17 -25.26 1.84
C LEU A 299 10.61 -25.57 2.29
N HIS A 300 11.23 -24.66 3.04
CA HIS A 300 12.58 -24.85 3.59
C HIS A 300 12.65 -25.99 4.60
N GLU A 301 11.73 -26.05 5.58
CA GLU A 301 11.70 -27.14 6.57
C GLU A 301 11.36 -28.50 5.90
N ALA A 302 10.45 -28.52 4.93
CA ALA A 302 10.13 -29.72 4.16
C ALA A 302 11.32 -30.22 3.31
N LEU A 303 12.12 -29.32 2.73
CA LEU A 303 13.34 -29.65 2.00
C LEU A 303 14.36 -30.37 2.89
N TYR A 304 14.63 -29.86 4.10
CA TYR A 304 15.59 -30.49 5.02
C TYR A 304 15.07 -31.81 5.62
N ALA A 305 13.77 -31.91 5.91
CA ALA A 305 13.17 -33.15 6.39
C ALA A 305 13.18 -34.25 5.31
N ASN A 306 12.69 -33.94 4.11
CA ASN A 306 12.50 -34.92 3.04
C ASN A 306 13.72 -35.11 2.15
N ASN A 307 14.72 -34.22 2.22
CA ASN A 307 15.92 -34.18 1.37
C ASN A 307 15.56 -34.13 -0.13
N HIS A 308 14.40 -33.54 -0.45
CA HIS A 308 13.82 -33.39 -1.80
C HIS A 308 12.64 -32.41 -1.78
N LEU A 309 12.28 -31.85 -2.94
CA LEU A 309 11.00 -31.17 -3.19
C LEU A 309 10.47 -31.50 -4.60
N LYS A 310 9.14 -31.65 -4.74
CA LYS A 310 8.45 -31.76 -6.04
C LYS A 310 8.55 -30.45 -6.85
N ASN A 311 8.22 -30.50 -8.14
CA ASN A 311 8.54 -29.43 -9.11
C ASN A 311 7.99 -28.05 -8.70
N SER A 312 6.71 -27.96 -8.34
CA SER A 312 6.06 -26.73 -7.89
C SER A 312 6.71 -26.13 -6.63
N GLY A 313 7.20 -26.97 -5.71
CA GLY A 313 7.98 -26.55 -4.54
C GLY A 313 9.37 -26.04 -4.89
N ARG A 314 10.07 -26.70 -5.84
CA ARG A 314 11.37 -26.23 -6.36
C ARG A 314 11.23 -24.87 -7.07
N MET A 315 10.18 -24.69 -7.86
CA MET A 315 9.84 -23.41 -8.51
C MET A 315 9.57 -22.31 -7.48
N GLN A 316 8.57 -22.49 -6.61
CA GLN A 316 8.17 -21.47 -5.64
C GLN A 316 9.33 -21.07 -4.71
N TYR A 317 10.08 -22.05 -4.19
CA TYR A 317 11.20 -21.78 -3.28
C TYR A 317 12.45 -21.27 -4.00
N GLY A 318 12.82 -21.86 -5.14
CA GLY A 318 14.01 -21.46 -5.91
C GLY A 318 13.92 -20.05 -6.46
N LEU A 319 12.75 -19.65 -6.95
CA LEU A 319 12.51 -18.27 -7.38
C LEU A 319 12.48 -17.30 -6.19
N PHE A 320 11.93 -17.68 -5.03
CA PHE A 320 12.04 -16.87 -3.81
C PHE A 320 13.50 -16.66 -3.37
N LEU A 321 14.32 -17.73 -3.37
CA LEU A 321 15.75 -17.65 -3.04
C LEU A 321 16.53 -16.72 -3.99
N LYS A 322 16.29 -16.84 -5.29
CA LYS A 322 16.80 -15.91 -6.31
C LYS A 322 16.38 -14.46 -6.00
N GLY A 323 15.12 -14.26 -5.62
CA GLY A 323 14.57 -12.93 -5.27
C GLY A 323 15.20 -12.30 -4.02
N ILE A 324 15.58 -13.08 -3.00
CA ILE A 324 16.31 -12.58 -1.82
C ILE A 324 17.83 -12.43 -2.05
N GLY A 325 18.30 -12.64 -3.28
CA GLY A 325 19.71 -12.40 -3.65
C GLY A 325 20.65 -13.58 -3.42
N VAL A 326 20.16 -14.82 -3.36
CA VAL A 326 21.03 -16.01 -3.49
C VAL A 326 21.53 -16.08 -4.93
N THR A 327 22.84 -16.27 -5.15
CA THR A 327 23.41 -16.35 -6.53
C THR A 327 23.10 -17.69 -7.20
N LEU A 328 23.39 -17.82 -8.50
CA LEU A 328 23.18 -19.09 -9.21
C LEU A 328 24.15 -20.18 -8.73
N GLU A 329 25.40 -19.80 -8.50
CA GLU A 329 26.47 -20.67 -8.00
C GLU A 329 26.13 -21.18 -6.60
N ASP A 330 25.65 -20.27 -5.75
CA ASP A 330 25.15 -20.55 -4.41
C ASP A 330 23.89 -21.43 -4.44
N ALA A 331 22.93 -21.15 -5.30
CA ALA A 331 21.71 -21.95 -5.44
C ALA A 331 22.03 -23.37 -5.91
N LEU A 332 22.92 -23.55 -6.90
CA LEU A 332 23.33 -24.87 -7.38
C LEU A 332 24.01 -25.69 -6.27
N ARG A 333 24.86 -25.06 -5.45
CA ARG A 333 25.45 -25.69 -4.26
C ARG A 333 24.39 -26.08 -3.24
N PHE A 334 23.55 -25.13 -2.82
CA PHE A 334 22.48 -25.35 -1.85
C PHE A 334 21.53 -26.50 -2.23
N TRP A 335 21.05 -26.53 -3.47
CA TRP A 335 20.14 -27.59 -3.94
C TRP A 335 20.85 -28.95 -4.04
N ARG A 336 22.13 -28.99 -4.45
CA ARG A 336 22.93 -30.23 -4.49
C ARG A 336 23.12 -30.80 -3.10
N ASP A 337 23.53 -29.96 -2.15
CA ASP A 337 23.81 -30.37 -0.78
C ASP A 337 22.52 -30.81 -0.06
N ALA A 338 21.40 -30.14 -0.31
CA ALA A 338 20.08 -30.50 0.24
C ALA A 338 19.49 -31.81 -0.34
N PHE A 339 19.82 -32.16 -1.60
CA PHE A 339 19.38 -33.41 -2.23
C PHE A 339 20.35 -34.59 -2.03
N SER A 340 21.56 -34.33 -1.52
CA SER A 340 22.67 -35.30 -1.41
C SER A 340 22.34 -36.66 -0.79
N LYS A 341 21.36 -36.75 0.11
CA LYS A 341 20.92 -38.03 0.73
C LYS A 341 20.05 -38.90 -0.17
N LYS A 342 19.56 -38.38 -1.29
CA LYS A 342 18.63 -39.04 -2.24
C LYS A 342 19.09 -38.99 -3.69
N THR A 343 19.99 -38.09 -4.04
CA THR A 343 20.49 -37.88 -5.40
C THR A 343 21.99 -37.66 -5.34
N ASP A 344 22.78 -38.43 -6.10
CA ASP A 344 24.21 -38.18 -6.19
C ASP A 344 24.53 -36.91 -7.01
N GLY A 345 25.79 -36.47 -6.97
CA GLY A 345 26.20 -35.24 -7.66
C GLY A 345 26.08 -35.28 -9.18
N VAL A 346 26.07 -36.47 -9.80
CA VAL A 346 26.02 -36.64 -11.27
C VAL A 346 24.56 -36.66 -11.75
N ALA A 347 23.70 -37.40 -11.06
CA ALA A 347 22.26 -37.37 -11.25
C ALA A 347 21.70 -35.97 -10.98
N PHE A 348 22.22 -35.25 -9.97
CA PHE A 348 21.83 -33.87 -9.68
C PHE A 348 22.11 -32.93 -10.86
N GLU A 349 23.32 -32.95 -11.42
CA GLU A 349 23.66 -32.13 -12.58
C GLU A 349 22.81 -32.46 -13.81
N ARG A 350 22.48 -33.75 -14.01
CA ARG A 350 21.63 -34.21 -15.12
C ARG A 350 20.16 -33.81 -14.97
N GLN A 351 19.60 -33.88 -13.75
CA GLN A 351 18.16 -33.76 -13.51
C GLN A 351 17.71 -32.38 -13.04
N TYR A 352 18.52 -31.67 -12.24
CA TYR A 352 18.08 -30.46 -11.53
C TYR A 352 18.88 -29.21 -11.87
N ALA A 353 20.17 -29.33 -12.20
CA ALA A 353 21.00 -28.14 -12.42
C ALA A 353 20.55 -27.31 -13.64
N TYR A 354 20.03 -27.95 -14.70
CA TYR A 354 19.40 -27.26 -15.83
C TYR A 354 18.20 -26.41 -15.39
N SER A 355 17.27 -26.98 -14.61
CA SER A 355 16.09 -26.22 -14.16
C SER A 355 16.51 -25.02 -13.29
N ILE A 356 17.51 -25.18 -12.42
CA ILE A 356 18.03 -24.10 -11.57
C ILE A 356 18.68 -22.99 -12.44
N ARG A 357 19.48 -23.32 -13.45
CA ARG A 357 20.05 -22.34 -14.40
C ARG A 357 18.97 -21.64 -15.23
N HIS A 358 17.90 -22.35 -15.59
CA HIS A 358 16.73 -21.80 -16.25
C HIS A 358 15.99 -20.78 -15.37
N TYR A 359 15.79 -21.05 -14.07
CA TYR A 359 15.18 -20.09 -13.12
C TYR A 359 15.94 -18.76 -13.08
N PHE A 360 17.28 -18.79 -13.22
CA PHE A 360 18.16 -17.63 -13.26
C PHE A 360 18.33 -17.00 -14.65
N GLY A 361 17.59 -17.46 -15.67
CA GLY A 361 17.60 -16.91 -17.03
C GLY A 361 18.90 -17.14 -17.82
N LYS A 362 19.75 -18.10 -17.39
CA LYS A 362 21.02 -18.40 -18.07
C LYS A 362 20.88 -19.39 -19.24
N GLU A 363 19.79 -20.16 -19.26
CA GLU A 363 19.49 -21.19 -20.26
C GLU A 363 18.09 -20.97 -20.86
N GLY A 364 17.69 -21.76 -21.86
CA GLY A 364 16.38 -21.65 -22.53
C GLY A 364 16.17 -20.34 -23.31
N LYS A 365 14.93 -19.81 -23.31
CA LYS A 365 14.55 -18.52 -23.92
C LYS A 365 15.25 -17.30 -23.26
N ARG A 366 16.08 -17.50 -22.22
CA ARG A 366 16.68 -16.46 -21.35
C ARG A 366 15.67 -15.56 -20.62
N THR A 367 14.44 -16.04 -20.46
CA THR A 367 13.40 -15.38 -19.68
C THR A 367 13.85 -15.24 -18.21
N ASN A 368 13.86 -14.01 -17.69
CA ASN A 368 14.29 -13.75 -16.32
C ASN A 368 13.14 -13.99 -15.33
N TYR A 369 12.87 -15.26 -15.00
CA TYR A 369 11.70 -15.65 -14.21
C TYR A 369 11.53 -14.87 -12.90
N THR A 370 10.32 -14.37 -12.71
CA THR A 370 9.90 -13.60 -11.54
C THR A 370 9.57 -14.51 -10.37
N PRO A 371 10.04 -14.18 -9.15
CA PRO A 371 9.48 -14.68 -7.90
C PRO A 371 7.95 -14.62 -7.88
N TYR A 372 7.30 -15.64 -7.33
CA TYR A 372 5.84 -15.72 -7.27
C TYR A 372 5.29 -14.78 -6.19
N GLY A 373 4.41 -13.85 -6.59
CA GLY A 373 3.61 -13.06 -5.66
C GLY A 373 2.56 -13.91 -4.90
N CYS A 374 2.03 -13.37 -3.80
CA CYS A 374 1.15 -14.13 -2.90
C CYS A 374 -0.09 -14.70 -3.63
N GLN A 375 -0.66 -13.99 -4.61
CA GLN A 375 -1.82 -14.47 -5.36
C GLN A 375 -1.54 -15.77 -6.14
N LYS A 376 -0.45 -15.86 -6.91
CA LYS A 376 -0.06 -17.08 -7.65
C LYS A 376 0.17 -18.27 -6.71
N ILE A 377 0.65 -17.98 -5.49
CA ILE A 377 0.87 -18.96 -4.41
C ILE A 377 -0.46 -19.38 -3.73
N ILE A 378 -1.44 -18.48 -3.62
CA ILE A 378 -2.78 -18.78 -3.09
C ILE A 378 -3.62 -19.56 -4.12
N SER A 379 -3.53 -19.22 -5.40
CA SER A 379 -4.29 -19.86 -6.49
C SER A 379 -3.68 -21.17 -7.01
N SER A 380 -2.43 -21.48 -6.68
CA SER A 380 -1.81 -22.77 -7.02
C SER A 380 -2.56 -23.94 -6.36
N SER A 381 -2.86 -24.98 -7.13
CA SER A 381 -3.27 -26.28 -6.60
C SER A 381 -2.10 -26.93 -5.85
N VAL A 382 -2.40 -27.64 -4.76
CA VAL A 382 -1.43 -28.36 -3.93
C VAL A 382 -1.95 -29.79 -3.72
N GLY A 383 -1.21 -30.79 -4.19
CA GLY A 383 -1.58 -32.20 -4.07
C GLY A 383 -0.98 -32.92 -2.86
N PRO A 384 -1.33 -34.20 -2.64
CA PRO A 384 -0.76 -35.00 -1.56
C PRO A 384 0.77 -35.09 -1.62
N GLY A 385 1.42 -34.88 -0.47
CA GLY A 385 2.88 -34.87 -0.35
C GLY A 385 3.56 -33.65 -1.01
N GLU A 386 2.83 -32.57 -1.27
CA GLU A 386 3.36 -31.30 -1.73
C GLU A 386 3.33 -30.24 -0.62
N TYR A 387 4.30 -29.31 -0.65
CA TYR A 387 4.56 -28.35 0.43
C TYR A 387 4.58 -26.89 -0.07
N HIS A 388 4.19 -26.66 -1.33
CA HIS A 388 4.08 -25.32 -1.91
C HIS A 388 2.72 -24.68 -1.64
N GLY A 389 2.46 -23.54 -2.26
CA GLY A 389 1.26 -22.75 -2.03
C GLY A 389 1.32 -21.93 -0.73
N CYS A 390 0.16 -21.41 -0.33
CA CYS A 390 -0.01 -20.60 0.88
C CYS A 390 -0.55 -21.46 2.04
N PRO A 391 0.17 -21.60 3.17
CA PRO A 391 -0.30 -22.33 4.36
C PRO A 391 -1.67 -21.87 4.87
N PHE A 392 -1.93 -20.54 4.87
CA PHE A 392 -3.21 -19.98 5.31
C PHE A 392 -4.39 -20.36 4.40
N ARG A 393 -4.14 -20.86 3.18
CA ARG A 393 -5.17 -21.32 2.22
C ARG A 393 -5.30 -22.83 2.15
N HIS A 394 -4.17 -23.56 2.17
CA HIS A 394 -4.14 -24.99 1.82
C HIS A 394 -3.91 -25.94 3.01
N MET A 395 -3.51 -25.43 4.18
CA MET A 395 -3.54 -26.23 5.41
C MET A 395 -4.92 -26.15 6.04
N ASP A 396 -5.40 -27.27 6.59
CA ASP A 396 -6.55 -27.28 7.48
C ASP A 396 -6.26 -26.56 8.81
N ARG A 397 -7.29 -26.30 9.61
CA ARG A 397 -7.17 -25.53 10.86
C ARG A 397 -6.23 -26.19 11.88
N ASP A 398 -6.18 -27.51 11.94
CA ASP A 398 -5.40 -28.24 12.95
C ASP A 398 -3.93 -28.36 12.52
N SER A 399 -3.66 -28.67 11.25
CA SER A 399 -2.32 -28.60 10.66
C SER A 399 -1.73 -27.19 10.76
N LEU A 400 -2.53 -26.15 10.48
CA LEU A 400 -2.09 -24.76 10.59
C LEU A 400 -1.86 -24.35 12.06
N CYS A 401 -2.70 -24.80 13.00
CA CYS A 401 -2.51 -24.62 14.44
C CYS A 401 -1.20 -25.24 14.94
N GLN A 402 -0.95 -26.52 14.59
CA GLN A 402 0.30 -27.21 14.92
C GLN A 402 1.51 -26.50 14.30
N LYS A 403 1.40 -26.06 13.04
CA LYS A 403 2.46 -25.33 12.33
C LYS A 403 2.77 -23.99 13.03
N LEU A 404 1.77 -23.18 13.33
CA LEU A 404 1.93 -21.91 14.04
C LEU A 404 2.56 -22.12 15.44
N THR A 405 2.14 -23.18 16.15
CA THR A 405 2.75 -23.60 17.44
C THR A 405 4.24 -23.89 17.26
N SER A 406 4.63 -24.67 16.24
CA SER A 406 6.04 -24.97 15.94
C SER A 406 6.87 -23.74 15.51
N CYS A 407 6.20 -22.67 15.07
CA CYS A 407 6.84 -21.39 14.77
C CYS A 407 6.97 -20.45 15.98
N GLY A 408 6.46 -20.83 17.16
CA GLY A 408 6.52 -20.02 18.39
C GLY A 408 5.33 -19.08 18.60
N VAL A 409 4.24 -19.22 17.85
CA VAL A 409 3.04 -18.38 18.00
C VAL A 409 2.26 -18.81 19.24
N PHE A 410 2.05 -17.88 20.18
CA PHE A 410 1.24 -18.11 21.37
C PHE A 410 -0.26 -18.25 21.05
N ALA A 411 -0.96 -19.10 21.80
CA ALA A 411 -2.37 -19.43 21.59
C ALA A 411 -3.31 -18.20 21.60
N SER A 412 -2.98 -17.15 22.34
CA SER A 412 -3.75 -15.89 22.41
C SER A 412 -3.88 -15.19 21.05
N ASN A 413 -2.86 -15.32 20.20
CA ASN A 413 -2.77 -14.62 18.91
C ASN A 413 -3.11 -15.58 17.75
N MET A 414 -3.16 -16.88 18.04
CA MET A 414 -3.38 -17.93 17.05
C MET A 414 -4.83 -18.01 16.59
N THR A 415 -5.79 -17.75 17.47
CA THR A 415 -7.22 -17.68 17.14
C THR A 415 -7.49 -16.65 16.04
N GLU A 416 -6.99 -15.43 16.20
CA GLU A 416 -7.11 -14.34 15.22
C GLU A 416 -6.52 -14.74 13.85
N ILE A 417 -5.35 -15.37 13.82
CA ILE A 417 -4.72 -15.87 12.58
C ILE A 417 -5.56 -16.97 11.91
N LEU A 418 -6.07 -17.93 12.69
CA LEU A 418 -6.87 -19.06 12.20
C LEU A 418 -8.25 -18.63 11.70
N ASP A 419 -8.84 -17.60 12.30
CA ASP A 419 -10.15 -17.08 11.91
C ASP A 419 -10.04 -16.14 10.68
N LEU A 420 -9.00 -15.29 10.60
CA LEU A 420 -8.67 -14.56 9.37
C LEU A 420 -8.40 -15.51 8.18
N ALA A 421 -7.71 -16.64 8.41
CA ALA A 421 -7.47 -17.66 7.38
C ALA A 421 -8.79 -18.35 6.95
N LYS A 422 -9.65 -18.70 7.90
CA LYS A 422 -10.97 -19.31 7.65
C LYS A 422 -11.87 -18.39 6.81
N ASP A 423 -11.87 -17.09 7.11
CA ASP A 423 -12.68 -16.08 6.43
C ASP A 423 -12.09 -15.62 5.07
N GLY A 424 -11.12 -16.36 4.52
CA GLY A 424 -10.51 -16.11 3.21
C GLY A 424 -9.46 -14.99 3.18
N GLN A 425 -9.18 -14.35 4.32
CA GLN A 425 -8.35 -13.14 4.42
C GLN A 425 -6.85 -13.50 4.55
N TYR A 426 -6.35 -14.35 3.65
CA TYR A 426 -5.01 -14.95 3.70
C TYR A 426 -3.86 -13.94 3.81
N HIS A 427 -4.00 -12.77 3.19
CA HIS A 427 -3.02 -11.69 3.29
C HIS A 427 -2.99 -11.05 4.69
N LEU A 428 -4.15 -10.90 5.34
CA LEU A 428 -4.26 -10.38 6.70
C LEU A 428 -3.81 -11.43 7.74
N ALA A 429 -4.13 -12.72 7.54
CA ALA A 429 -3.57 -13.80 8.34
C ALA A 429 -2.03 -13.85 8.28
N CYS A 430 -1.45 -13.61 7.09
CA CYS A 430 -0.01 -13.51 6.91
C CYS A 430 0.59 -12.26 7.56
N ALA A 431 -0.08 -11.10 7.46
CA ALA A 431 0.32 -9.87 8.15
C ALA A 431 0.22 -9.98 9.68
N LYS A 432 -0.76 -10.72 10.19
CA LYS A 432 -0.89 -11.02 11.62
C LYS A 432 0.19 -11.97 12.11
N TYR A 433 0.53 -13.01 11.35
CA TYR A 433 1.71 -13.83 11.60
C TYR A 433 3.00 -13.00 11.62
N PHE A 434 3.16 -12.04 10.69
CA PHE A 434 4.29 -11.10 10.70
C PHE A 434 4.31 -10.25 11.98
N GLU A 435 3.19 -9.65 12.38
CA GLU A 435 3.08 -8.83 13.61
C GLU A 435 3.52 -9.62 14.84
N VAL A 436 3.08 -10.87 14.98
CA VAL A 436 3.41 -11.72 16.13
C VAL A 436 4.88 -12.17 16.14
N VAL A 437 5.48 -12.44 14.97
CA VAL A 437 6.88 -12.88 14.88
C VAL A 437 7.86 -11.73 15.15
N HIS A 438 7.51 -10.49 14.78
CA HIS A 438 8.39 -9.32 14.94
C HIS A 438 8.02 -8.42 16.14
N ASN A 439 6.90 -8.67 16.82
CA ASN A 439 6.27 -7.77 17.81
C ASN A 439 5.97 -6.36 17.26
N LYS A 440 5.89 -6.22 15.93
CA LYS A 440 5.75 -4.97 15.18
C LYS A 440 5.02 -5.27 13.87
N PRO A 441 3.86 -4.65 13.57
CA PRO A 441 3.15 -4.90 12.33
C PRO A 441 3.88 -4.29 11.13
N ALA A 442 3.64 -4.85 9.94
CA ALA A 442 4.23 -4.36 8.70
C ALA A 442 3.75 -2.93 8.38
N SER A 443 4.63 -2.11 7.81
CA SER A 443 4.30 -0.75 7.35
C SER A 443 3.44 -0.72 6.08
N LYS A 444 3.42 -1.83 5.33
CA LYS A 444 2.83 -1.96 4.00
C LYS A 444 2.10 -3.31 3.81
N PRO A 445 1.16 -3.41 2.86
CA PRO A 445 0.46 -4.66 2.55
C PRO A 445 1.44 -5.77 2.08
N LEU A 446 1.39 -6.95 2.72
CA LEU A 446 2.33 -8.06 2.44
C LEU A 446 1.89 -8.93 1.25
N LEU A 447 1.94 -8.36 0.05
CA LEU A 447 1.45 -8.98 -1.19
C LEU A 447 2.47 -9.90 -1.89
N HIS A 448 3.71 -9.94 -1.41
CA HIS A 448 4.80 -10.70 -2.05
C HIS A 448 5.73 -11.34 -1.00
N PRO A 449 6.13 -12.62 -1.11
CA PRO A 449 7.03 -13.28 -0.16
C PRO A 449 8.37 -12.55 0.03
N ASN A 450 9.00 -12.10 -1.05
CA ASN A 450 10.21 -11.27 -0.97
C ASN A 450 9.98 -9.87 -0.35
N ALA A 451 8.76 -9.32 -0.41
CA ALA A 451 8.44 -8.08 0.30
C ALA A 451 8.31 -8.30 1.81
N TYR A 452 7.66 -9.40 2.23
CA TYR A 452 7.69 -9.87 3.63
C TYR A 452 9.14 -10.01 4.13
N PHE A 453 10.00 -10.65 3.34
CA PHE A 453 11.40 -10.83 3.70
C PHE A 453 12.13 -9.48 3.85
N ALA A 454 11.98 -8.56 2.90
CA ALA A 454 12.61 -7.24 2.96
C ALA A 454 12.13 -6.41 4.17
N GLU A 455 10.82 -6.41 4.45
CA GLU A 455 10.23 -5.73 5.60
C GLU A 455 10.76 -6.32 6.93
N SER A 456 10.81 -7.66 7.04
CA SER A 456 11.41 -8.36 8.18
C SER A 456 12.88 -7.99 8.37
N ARG A 457 13.66 -8.00 7.28
CA ARG A 457 15.07 -7.63 7.33
C ARG A 457 15.28 -6.19 7.80
N ALA A 458 14.43 -5.25 7.38
CA ALA A 458 14.50 -3.85 7.81
C ALA A 458 14.28 -3.71 9.31
N ILE A 459 13.19 -4.29 9.85
CA ILE A 459 12.89 -4.27 11.29
C ILE A 459 14.05 -4.86 12.10
N LEU A 460 14.53 -6.04 11.70
CA LEU A 460 15.62 -6.73 12.40
C LEU A 460 16.99 -6.03 12.30
N THR A 461 17.15 -5.06 11.41
CA THR A 461 18.34 -4.17 11.40
C THR A 461 18.13 -2.89 12.21
N GLU A 462 16.94 -2.28 12.17
CA GLU A 462 16.57 -1.14 13.03
C GLU A 462 16.74 -1.49 14.51
N ASP A 463 16.31 -2.69 14.89
CA ASP A 463 16.39 -3.18 16.27
C ASP A 463 17.81 -3.50 16.72
N ASP A 464 18.80 -3.71 15.84
CA ASP A 464 20.20 -3.93 16.21
C ASP A 464 20.98 -2.62 16.34
N ASP A 465 20.83 -1.69 15.38
CA ASP A 465 21.42 -0.34 15.48
C ASP A 465 20.95 0.39 16.76
N GLY A 466 19.71 0.17 17.19
CA GLY A 466 19.17 0.71 18.45
C GLY A 466 19.87 0.19 19.70
N LYS A 467 20.28 -1.09 19.74
CA LYS A 467 20.96 -1.69 20.91
C LYS A 467 22.39 -1.19 21.07
N ASP A 468 23.08 -0.90 19.96
CA ASP A 468 24.45 -0.37 19.98
C ASP A 468 24.51 1.11 20.39
N MET A 469 23.42 1.87 20.27
CA MET A 469 23.28 3.18 20.92
C MET A 469 23.06 3.04 22.44
N ASP A 470 22.14 2.18 22.86
CA ASP A 470 21.76 1.99 24.27
C ASP A 470 22.94 1.47 25.14
N ASN A 471 23.81 0.64 24.57
CA ASN A 471 25.07 0.21 25.20
C ASN A 471 26.11 1.34 25.34
N LYS A 472 26.04 2.39 24.51
CA LYS A 472 27.03 3.47 24.46
C LYS A 472 26.77 4.55 25.50
N GLU A 473 25.49 4.86 25.77
CA GLU A 473 25.12 5.78 26.84
C GLU A 473 25.40 5.18 28.23
N LYS A 474 25.16 3.87 28.41
CA LYS A 474 25.42 3.16 29.68
C LYS A 474 26.89 3.12 30.11
N PHE A 475 27.84 3.34 29.20
CA PHE A 475 29.28 3.46 29.53
C PHE A 475 29.74 4.89 29.85
N SER A 476 28.84 5.88 29.80
CA SER A 476 29.18 7.30 29.89
C SER A 476 28.80 7.98 31.22
N GLN A 477 28.24 7.27 32.20
CA GLN A 477 27.81 7.83 33.49
C GLN A 477 28.27 7.03 34.73
N SER A 478 29.59 6.88 34.92
CA SER A 478 30.13 6.46 36.22
C SER A 478 31.58 6.92 36.46
N THR A 479 31.74 8.06 37.17
CA THR A 479 32.64 8.28 38.34
C THR A 479 32.94 9.78 38.53
N VAL A 480 32.49 10.36 39.66
CA VAL A 480 33.10 11.57 40.26
C VAL A 480 33.11 11.37 41.78
N GLY A 481 34.29 11.43 42.39
CA GLY A 481 34.49 11.25 43.83
C GLY A 481 35.99 11.37 44.18
N THR A 482 36.34 12.21 45.15
CA THR A 482 37.69 12.80 45.27
C THR A 482 38.45 12.27 46.53
N PRO A 483 39.65 12.78 46.93
CA PRO A 483 40.91 12.03 46.81
C PRO A 483 41.55 11.58 48.14
N GLY A 484 42.61 10.74 48.07
CA GLY A 484 43.37 10.33 49.27
C GLY A 484 44.77 9.73 49.04
N SER A 485 45.80 10.59 49.04
CA SER A 485 47.18 10.39 49.57
C SER A 485 48.16 9.27 49.07
N LEU A 486 49.41 9.73 48.84
CA LEU A 486 50.72 9.04 49.03
C LEU A 486 51.20 7.83 48.17
N SER A 487 52.11 8.17 47.23
CA SER A 487 53.52 7.69 47.19
C SER A 487 54.00 6.60 46.19
N SER A 488 55.19 6.87 45.63
CA SER A 488 56.27 5.93 45.23
C SER A 488 56.44 5.38 43.79
N ARG A 489 57.14 6.20 42.96
CA ARG A 489 58.35 5.86 42.15
C ARG A 489 58.25 5.09 40.79
N ARG A 490 58.65 5.83 39.74
CA ARG A 490 59.59 5.47 38.62
C ARG A 490 59.10 4.47 37.52
N SER A 491 59.49 4.59 36.24
CA SER A 491 60.32 5.61 35.53
C SER A 491 60.25 5.48 33.99
N ASP A 492 60.59 6.58 33.27
CA ASP A 492 61.27 6.64 31.95
C ASP A 492 60.66 5.88 30.72
N LYS A 493 60.26 6.49 29.58
CA LYS A 493 60.94 7.54 28.77
C LYS A 493 60.06 8.08 27.63
N TYR A 494 60.29 9.33 27.21
CA TYR A 494 59.92 9.87 25.88
C TYR A 494 61.10 9.69 24.88
N PRO A 495 60.94 10.00 23.57
CA PRO A 495 61.09 11.40 23.13
C PRO A 495 60.06 11.87 22.08
N THR A 496 59.47 13.05 22.32
CA THR A 496 58.89 13.92 21.27
C THR A 496 60.01 14.74 20.60
N PRO A 497 59.75 15.37 19.44
CA PRO A 497 59.60 16.83 19.45
C PRO A 497 58.42 17.29 18.56
N SER A 498 57.63 18.34 18.84
CA SER A 498 57.92 19.70 19.36
C SER A 498 58.73 20.55 18.37
N ARG A 499 58.49 21.87 18.19
CA ARG A 499 57.70 22.84 18.96
C ARG A 499 57.20 23.99 18.05
N ASN A 500 56.11 24.62 18.46
CA ASN A 500 55.55 25.99 18.30
C ASN A 500 56.27 27.03 17.35
N THR A 501 55.69 28.18 16.94
CA THR A 501 54.81 29.13 17.68
C THR A 501 54.22 30.20 16.73
N GLU A 502 53.00 30.69 17.01
CA GLU A 502 52.53 32.12 17.07
C GLU A 502 52.94 33.19 15.99
N PHE A 503 52.22 34.29 15.73
CA PHE A 503 50.97 34.90 16.24
C PHE A 503 50.20 35.65 15.09
N ALA A 504 49.02 36.23 15.38
CA ALA A 504 48.00 36.79 14.46
C ALA A 504 48.37 37.96 13.50
N GLY A 505 47.54 38.15 12.44
CA GLY A 505 47.48 39.40 11.65
C GLY A 505 46.61 39.39 10.37
N THR A 506 45.57 40.24 10.28
CA THR A 506 44.82 40.63 9.04
C THR A 506 45.07 42.13 8.77
N PRO A 507 44.74 42.80 7.61
CA PRO A 507 43.70 42.47 6.59
C PRO A 507 43.89 42.96 5.10
N LYS A 508 42.85 42.69 4.25
CA LYS A 508 42.31 43.48 3.10
C LYS A 508 43.09 43.77 1.76
N ARG A 509 42.63 43.08 0.69
CA ARG A 509 41.90 43.60 -0.53
C ARG A 509 42.64 44.23 -1.76
N LYS A 510 42.11 43.93 -2.98
CA LYS A 510 42.31 44.55 -4.34
C LYS A 510 43.63 44.21 -5.07
N ASP A 511 43.82 44.29 -6.41
CA ASP A 511 43.07 44.54 -7.70
C ASP A 511 44.02 43.90 -8.83
N LYS A 512 43.87 43.78 -10.18
CA LYS A 512 42.93 44.12 -11.29
C LYS A 512 43.41 43.50 -12.67
N TYR A 513 42.48 43.05 -13.55
CA TYR A 513 42.45 43.22 -15.05
C TYR A 513 43.50 42.51 -15.99
N VAL A 514 43.48 42.44 -17.36
CA VAL A 514 42.52 42.44 -18.54
C VAL A 514 43.35 42.04 -19.83
N THR A 515 42.83 41.54 -20.98
CA THR A 515 42.72 42.20 -22.35
C THR A 515 42.44 41.19 -23.52
N PRO A 516 41.72 41.54 -24.64
CA PRO A 516 41.38 40.63 -25.78
C PRO A 516 41.66 41.17 -27.23
N THR A 517 41.17 40.47 -28.28
CA THR A 517 41.08 40.84 -29.74
C THR A 517 40.16 39.84 -30.51
N ARG A 518 39.62 40.00 -31.75
CA ARG A 518 39.15 41.13 -32.61
C ARG A 518 38.24 40.58 -33.78
N ASN A 519 37.91 41.37 -34.83
CA ASN A 519 36.85 41.12 -35.86
C ASN A 519 37.36 41.09 -37.33
N THR A 520 36.52 40.63 -38.30
CA THR A 520 35.98 41.36 -39.51
C THR A 520 35.09 40.52 -40.46
N ASP A 521 33.90 41.03 -40.85
CA ASP A 521 33.20 41.18 -42.17
C ASP A 521 33.30 40.12 -43.33
N THR A 522 32.47 40.02 -44.41
CA THR A 522 31.41 40.87 -45.03
C THR A 522 30.42 40.08 -45.97
N THR A 523 29.17 40.54 -46.15
CA THR A 523 28.21 40.45 -47.33
C THR A 523 28.09 39.24 -48.30
N GLY A 524 26.84 38.82 -48.64
CA GLY A 524 26.48 38.30 -50.00
C GLY A 524 25.29 37.31 -50.12
N THR A 525 24.31 37.59 -51.02
CA THR A 525 23.13 36.74 -51.40
C THR A 525 22.62 37.23 -52.79
N PRO A 526 22.17 36.42 -53.80
CA PRO A 526 20.95 35.59 -53.70
C PRO A 526 20.74 34.36 -54.65
N LEU A 527 19.57 33.71 -54.47
CA LEU A 527 18.71 33.00 -55.46
C LEU A 527 18.93 31.51 -55.90
N ARG A 528 17.99 30.66 -55.40
CA ARG A 528 17.08 29.75 -56.15
C ARG A 528 17.46 28.26 -56.43
N LYS A 529 16.86 27.36 -55.62
CA LYS A 529 16.31 26.01 -55.93
C LYS A 529 17.25 24.88 -56.43
N ASP A 530 17.04 23.58 -56.12
CA ASP A 530 15.93 22.90 -55.43
C ASP A 530 16.43 21.67 -54.60
N GLN A 531 15.65 21.28 -53.57
CA GLN A 531 15.59 20.00 -52.82
C GLN A 531 16.84 19.12 -52.54
N ARG A 532 17.22 18.95 -51.24
CA ARG A 532 16.92 17.73 -50.42
C ARG A 532 17.62 17.66 -49.03
N THR A 533 16.81 17.41 -47.99
CA THR A 533 17.10 16.67 -46.72
C THR A 533 18.15 17.14 -45.70
N SER A 534 17.93 16.71 -44.45
CA SER A 534 18.73 16.92 -43.21
C SER A 534 18.60 18.30 -42.55
N TYR A 535 18.14 18.33 -41.29
CA TYR A 535 19.02 18.60 -40.13
C TYR A 535 18.39 18.12 -38.81
N GLN A 536 19.26 17.86 -37.84
CA GLN A 536 19.02 17.13 -36.59
C GLN A 536 18.27 17.95 -35.51
N THR A 537 17.56 17.25 -34.62
CA THR A 537 16.93 17.84 -33.41
C THR A 537 17.74 17.47 -32.16
N PRO A 538 18.01 18.41 -31.22
CA PRO A 538 18.81 18.11 -30.02
C PRO A 538 18.02 17.44 -28.88
N SER A 539 18.70 16.51 -28.21
CA SER A 539 18.50 16.05 -26.81
C SER A 539 17.07 15.76 -26.30
N LYS A 540 16.71 14.48 -26.22
CA LYS A 540 15.55 14.02 -25.41
C LYS A 540 15.89 14.02 -23.92
N LYS A 541 15.07 14.70 -23.10
CA LYS A 541 14.90 14.30 -21.68
C LYS A 541 14.08 13.02 -21.60
N SER A 542 14.38 12.16 -20.63
CA SER A 542 13.68 10.89 -20.44
C SER A 542 12.20 11.10 -20.12
N LYS A 543 11.32 10.32 -20.76
CA LYS A 543 9.94 10.09 -20.34
C LYS A 543 9.81 8.61 -20.01
N MET A 544 9.12 8.28 -18.92
CA MET A 544 8.70 6.91 -18.65
C MET A 544 7.74 6.44 -19.76
N THR A 545 7.94 5.21 -20.24
CA THR A 545 6.98 4.50 -21.08
C THR A 545 5.85 3.94 -20.22
N PRO A 546 4.58 3.97 -20.68
CA PRO A 546 3.49 3.26 -20.02
C PRO A 546 3.80 1.76 -19.92
N VAL A 547 3.37 1.12 -18.83
CA VAL A 547 3.50 -0.33 -18.65
C VAL A 547 2.33 -1.01 -19.35
N ASN A 548 2.61 -1.92 -20.28
CA ASN A 548 1.57 -2.69 -20.96
C ASN A 548 1.06 -3.82 -20.05
N ILE A 549 -0.05 -3.57 -19.35
CA ILE A 549 -0.65 -4.51 -18.40
C ILE A 549 -1.04 -5.84 -19.07
N ALA A 550 -1.35 -5.85 -20.37
CA ALA A 550 -1.73 -7.05 -21.09
C ALA A 550 -0.58 -8.07 -21.28
N GLU A 551 0.68 -7.64 -21.34
CA GLU A 551 1.83 -8.56 -21.44
C GLU A 551 2.15 -9.25 -20.11
N MET A 552 1.67 -8.74 -18.97
CA MET A 552 1.88 -9.34 -17.65
C MET A 552 0.92 -10.51 -17.32
N LEU A 553 0.03 -10.88 -18.23
CA LEU A 553 -1.05 -11.84 -18.00
C LEU A 553 -0.96 -13.13 -18.84
N ASN A 554 0.03 -13.26 -19.72
CA ASN A 554 0.14 -14.36 -20.70
C ASN A 554 1.33 -15.30 -20.41
N ASP A 555 1.47 -15.76 -19.16
CA ASP A 555 2.66 -16.51 -18.68
C ASP A 555 2.32 -17.99 -18.35
N ASP A 556 1.28 -18.54 -18.98
CA ASP A 556 0.73 -19.90 -18.77
C ASP A 556 1.33 -20.97 -19.72
N ASP A 557 2.26 -20.60 -20.60
CA ASP A 557 2.97 -21.45 -21.59
C ASP A 557 4.00 -22.39 -20.92
N PHE A 558 3.61 -23.14 -19.88
CA PHE A 558 4.54 -23.67 -18.87
C PHE A 558 4.43 -25.14 -18.45
N THR A 559 3.36 -25.87 -18.79
CA THR A 559 3.17 -27.27 -18.37
C THR A 559 3.79 -28.29 -19.33
N GLU A 560 3.69 -28.08 -20.65
CA GLU A 560 4.02 -29.11 -21.66
C GLU A 560 5.51 -29.51 -21.72
N PHE A 561 6.43 -28.73 -21.14
CA PHE A 561 7.88 -28.94 -21.28
C PHE A 561 8.52 -29.83 -20.20
N MET A 562 7.77 -30.35 -19.22
CA MET A 562 8.34 -31.16 -18.12
C MET A 562 7.60 -32.46 -17.76
N ASP A 563 6.52 -32.83 -18.45
CA ASP A 563 5.85 -34.14 -18.27
C ASP A 563 6.61 -35.32 -18.94
N VAL A 564 7.92 -35.16 -19.18
CA VAL A 564 8.84 -36.26 -19.57
C VAL A 564 9.40 -36.92 -18.30
N ASP A 565 8.51 -37.39 -17.43
CA ASP A 565 8.89 -38.37 -16.41
C ASP A 565 9.26 -39.67 -17.14
N VAL A 566 10.43 -40.22 -16.81
CA VAL A 566 10.97 -41.39 -17.54
C VAL A 566 10.36 -42.65 -16.97
N ASP A 567 9.28 -43.08 -17.61
CA ASP A 567 8.64 -44.37 -17.40
C ASP A 567 9.54 -45.49 -17.98
N GLN A 568 10.52 -45.95 -17.18
CA GLN A 568 11.29 -47.18 -17.45
C GLN A 568 12.07 -47.70 -16.22
N SER A 569 11.75 -48.95 -15.85
CA SER A 569 12.44 -49.88 -14.91
C SER A 569 12.72 -49.40 -13.49
#